data_AF-D4B5P6-F1
#
_entry.id   AF-D4B5P6-F1
#
_cell.length_a   1.000
_cell.length_b   1.000
_cell.length_c   1.000
_cell.angle_alpha   90.00
_cell.angle_beta   90.00
_cell.angle_gamma   90.00
#
_symmetry.space_group_name_H-M   'P 1'
#
loop_
_entity.id
_entity.type
_entity.pdbx_description
1 polymer ?
#
loop_
_entity_poly.entity_id
_entity_poly.type
_entity_poly.pdbx_seq_one_letter_code
_entity_poly.pdbx_strand_id
1 'polypeptide(L)'
;MDSVVATKSGMSDRNTQSGVSDTGEAKGWDDIADELPYIQILNGALPEDIRVLAWCPHLPPDFDARFSCRQRRYRYFFTQPAFCPTPGARGIVRSSELKDDLSLERPREGWLDIEAMREAAQYFVGSHDFRNFCKVDTSKQITNFVRRILRADIELVDPQRTPLGFVQMPGFEPFENGSRNTGVPENINDINPAAGKVYSFTVHGTAFLWHQIRHMVGILFLVGQGLEHPSIVPELLDVTKNPRRPVYEMASDSPLVLWDCIFGEEEDELDWVYPGDPRTLKSPSRRTDGNFGQGGLVEDLWTLWRNRKIDELLAGTLLESMANRGQSIAASKGDDHPSNQVQAVRSPRVFSGGDNGKPIGKYVPLLNRTKLDLVEDMNARYLSKKGHKYWNKVLEYQEEQRKAALDGE
;
A
#
# COMPACT_ATOMS: atom_id res chain seq x y z
N MET A 1 1.47 16.11 -1.70
CA MET A 1 1.82 17.32 -0.94
C MET A 1 3.06 16.89 -0.20
N ASP A 2 4.21 17.01 -0.85
CA ASP A 2 5.45 16.42 -0.35
C ASP A 2 6.36 17.59 -0.04
N SER A 3 6.45 17.95 1.23
CA SER A 3 7.43 18.89 1.74
C SER A 3 8.33 18.15 2.73
N VAL A 4 9.37 17.51 2.20
CA VAL A 4 10.53 17.13 3.00
C VAL A 4 11.37 18.39 3.12
N VAL A 5 11.33 19.02 4.30
CA VAL A 5 12.21 20.14 4.63
C VAL A 5 13.48 19.54 5.23
N ALA A 6 14.52 19.40 4.40
CA ALA A 6 15.87 19.18 4.88
C ALA A 6 16.48 20.53 5.25
N THR A 7 16.38 20.93 6.51
CA THR A 7 17.08 22.13 7.03
C THR A 7 18.52 21.78 7.36
N LYS A 8 19.44 22.27 6.53
CA LYS A 8 20.88 22.29 6.79
C LYS A 8 21.16 23.40 7.81
N SER A 9 21.37 23.06 9.08
CA SER A 9 21.86 24.01 10.09
C SER A 9 23.37 23.93 10.16
N GLY A 10 24.04 24.80 9.42
CA GLY A 10 25.44 25.16 9.67
C GLY A 10 25.45 26.50 10.38
N MET A 11 25.61 26.50 11.71
CA MET A 11 25.96 27.70 12.46
C MET A 11 26.92 27.32 13.59
N SER A 12 28.18 27.69 13.39
CA SER A 12 29.25 27.65 14.38
C SER A 12 29.00 28.61 15.55
N ASP A 13 29.42 28.15 16.73
CA ASP A 13 29.79 28.90 17.93
C ASP A 13 28.72 29.80 18.59
N ARG A 14 28.12 29.28 19.67
CA ARG A 14 28.11 29.96 20.98
C ARG A 14 27.58 29.11 22.15
N ASN A 15 28.51 28.81 23.05
CA ASN A 15 28.39 28.76 24.51
C ASN A 15 27.47 27.69 25.14
N THR A 16 27.99 26.47 25.28
CA THR A 16 27.43 25.45 26.19
C THR A 16 28.29 25.38 27.44
N GLN A 17 27.80 25.91 28.57
CA GLN A 17 28.38 25.60 29.88
C GLN A 17 28.12 24.12 30.17
N SER A 18 29.15 23.29 29.97
CA SER A 18 29.15 21.87 30.32
C SER A 18 29.18 21.69 31.84
N GLY A 19 28.28 20.86 32.35
CA GLY A 19 28.28 20.41 33.75
C GLY A 19 29.61 19.71 34.10
N VAL A 20 30.20 20.15 35.20
CA VAL A 20 31.47 19.61 35.72
C VAL A 20 31.19 18.27 36.41
N SER A 21 31.93 17.23 36.03
CA SER A 21 32.00 15.98 36.78
C SER A 21 32.96 16.14 37.96
N ASP A 22 32.75 15.38 39.05
CA ASP A 22 33.51 15.45 40.32
C ASP A 22 35.01 15.04 40.19
N THR A 23 35.53 14.94 38.97
CA THR A 23 36.92 14.59 38.63
C THR A 23 37.59 15.54 37.62
N GLY A 24 36.94 16.63 37.21
CA GLY A 24 37.60 17.72 36.46
C GLY A 24 37.85 17.46 34.97
N GLU A 25 37.39 16.34 34.41
CA GLU A 25 37.40 16.12 32.96
C GLU A 25 36.07 16.56 32.33
N ALA A 26 36.16 17.35 31.26
CA ALA A 26 35.02 17.78 30.46
C ALA A 26 34.37 16.55 29.81
N LYS A 27 33.12 16.27 30.17
CA LYS A 27 32.34 15.19 29.56
C LYS A 27 32.14 15.51 28.08
N GLY A 28 32.61 14.63 27.19
CA GLY A 28 32.38 14.75 25.74
C GLY A 28 30.88 14.70 25.42
N TRP A 29 30.48 15.39 24.34
CA TRP A 29 29.12 15.38 23.82
C TRP A 29 28.78 14.00 23.24
N ASP A 30 27.65 13.44 23.65
CA ASP A 30 27.09 12.21 23.10
C ASP A 30 25.99 12.55 22.09
N ASP A 31 26.21 12.22 20.81
CA ASP A 31 25.30 12.54 19.71
C ASP A 31 23.91 11.93 19.83
N ILE A 32 23.71 10.92 20.69
CA ILE A 32 22.41 10.28 20.91
C ILE A 32 21.81 10.71 22.24
N ALA A 33 22.60 10.64 23.32
CA ALA A 33 22.10 10.94 24.65
C ALA A 33 21.90 12.45 24.85
N ASP A 34 22.80 13.30 24.32
CA ASP A 34 22.77 14.74 24.53
C ASP A 34 21.91 15.53 23.53
N GLU A 35 21.52 14.89 22.44
CA GLU A 35 20.71 15.47 21.37
C GLU A 35 19.24 15.73 21.77
N LEU A 36 18.54 16.56 21.00
CA LEU A 36 17.15 16.90 21.24
C LEU A 36 16.23 15.67 21.06
N PRO A 37 15.16 15.53 21.88
CA PRO A 37 14.19 14.45 21.74
C PRO A 37 13.24 14.70 20.55
N TYR A 38 13.76 14.66 19.32
CA TYR A 38 13.06 15.00 18.08
C TYR A 38 11.70 14.31 17.96
N ILE A 39 11.64 13.01 18.26
CA ILE A 39 10.41 12.24 18.10
C ILE A 39 9.29 12.79 19.01
N GLN A 40 9.59 13.10 20.27
CA GLN A 40 8.61 13.64 21.22
C GLN A 40 8.16 15.05 20.82
N ILE A 41 9.12 15.92 20.45
CA ILE A 41 8.85 17.31 20.07
C ILE A 41 7.99 17.37 18.80
N LEU A 42 8.38 16.62 17.76
CA LEU A 42 7.69 16.63 16.48
C LEU A 42 6.30 16.00 16.59
N ASN A 43 6.17 14.85 17.25
CA ASN A 43 4.86 14.22 17.43
C ASN A 43 3.89 15.07 18.25
N GLY A 44 4.39 15.90 19.18
CA GLY A 44 3.57 16.87 19.90
C GLY A 44 3.00 18.01 19.03
N ALA A 45 3.59 18.27 17.86
CA ALA A 45 3.14 19.29 16.91
C ALA A 45 2.37 18.72 15.70
N LEU A 46 2.45 17.42 15.46
CA LEU A 46 1.86 16.75 14.31
C LEU A 46 0.40 16.32 14.55
N PRO A 47 -0.44 16.31 13.50
CA PRO A 47 -1.78 15.71 13.56
C PRO A 47 -1.75 14.22 13.96
N GLU A 48 -2.86 13.67 14.48
CA GLU A 48 -2.93 12.28 15.01
C GLU A 48 -2.59 11.17 14.00
N ASP A 49 -2.75 11.44 12.71
CA ASP A 49 -2.50 10.52 11.60
C ASP A 49 -1.06 10.57 11.07
N ILE A 50 -0.23 11.48 11.57
CA ILE A 50 1.19 11.61 11.20
C ILE A 50 2.06 11.41 12.44
N ARG A 51 2.97 10.44 12.37
CA ARG A 51 3.92 10.15 13.46
C ARG A 51 5.32 9.93 12.92
N VAL A 52 6.29 10.54 13.59
CA VAL A 52 7.71 10.23 13.48
C VAL A 52 7.98 9.02 14.36
N LEU A 53 8.55 7.96 13.77
CA LEU A 53 8.78 6.68 14.44
C LEU A 53 10.25 6.44 14.80
N ALA A 54 11.18 7.14 14.14
CA ALA A 54 12.60 7.02 14.37
C ALA A 54 13.34 8.23 13.80
N TRP A 55 14.60 8.38 14.18
CA TRP A 55 15.56 9.28 13.54
C TRP A 55 16.93 8.59 13.46
N CYS A 56 17.80 9.04 12.57
CA CYS A 56 19.14 8.47 12.42
C CYS A 56 20.19 9.56 12.74
N PRO A 57 21.08 9.36 13.72
CA PRO A 57 22.07 10.36 14.13
C PRO A 57 23.22 10.49 13.14
N HIS A 58 23.66 9.38 12.53
CA HIS A 58 24.85 9.33 11.68
C HIS A 58 24.49 8.87 10.27
N LEU A 59 24.27 9.84 9.39
CA LEU A 59 24.08 9.58 7.96
C LEU A 59 25.42 9.67 7.21
N PRO A 60 25.62 8.89 6.14
CA PRO A 60 26.75 9.09 5.23
C PRO A 60 26.81 10.55 4.72
N PRO A 61 28.01 11.14 4.52
CA PRO A 61 28.15 12.55 4.13
C PRO A 61 27.40 12.95 2.84
N ASP A 62 27.25 12.02 1.90
CA ASP A 62 26.57 12.22 0.62
C ASP A 62 25.16 11.58 0.59
N PHE A 63 24.57 11.33 1.75
CA PHE A 63 23.25 10.71 1.84
C PHE A 63 22.15 11.63 1.29
N ASP A 64 21.31 11.06 0.42
CA ASP A 64 20.09 11.68 -0.08
C ASP A 64 18.94 10.68 0.01
N ALA A 65 17.85 11.04 0.69
CA ALA A 65 16.71 10.15 0.91
C ALA A 65 16.08 9.60 -0.38
N ARG A 66 16.25 10.29 -1.51
CA ARG A 66 15.80 9.86 -2.83
C ARG A 66 16.87 9.05 -3.55
N PHE A 67 18.09 9.57 -3.67
CA PHE A 67 19.11 8.94 -4.51
C PHE A 67 19.82 7.78 -3.81
N SER A 68 19.98 7.83 -2.48
CA SER A 68 20.54 6.73 -1.69
C SER A 68 19.55 5.58 -1.45
N CYS A 69 18.25 5.78 -1.68
CA CYS A 69 17.27 4.70 -1.56
C CYS A 69 17.41 3.72 -2.74
N ARG A 70 17.69 2.46 -2.42
CA ARG A 70 17.93 1.38 -3.41
C ARG A 70 16.65 0.66 -3.82
N GLN A 71 15.72 0.50 -2.90
CA GLN A 71 14.48 -0.23 -3.13
C GLN A 71 13.31 0.42 -2.40
N ARG A 72 12.17 0.52 -3.08
CA ARG A 72 10.89 0.90 -2.48
C ARG A 72 9.98 -0.31 -2.46
N ARG A 73 9.32 -0.53 -1.32
CA ARG A 73 8.37 -1.62 -1.12
C ARG A 73 6.99 -1.02 -0.91
N TYR A 74 6.01 -1.48 -1.68
CA TYR A 74 4.63 -1.06 -1.55
C TYR A 74 3.72 -2.25 -1.27
N ARG A 75 2.62 -1.99 -0.57
CA ARG A 75 1.52 -2.93 -0.39
C ARG A 75 0.21 -2.28 -0.81
N TYR A 76 -0.60 -3.02 -1.54
CA TYR A 76 -1.96 -2.64 -1.88
C TYR A 76 -2.94 -3.62 -1.24
N PHE A 77 -3.80 -3.15 -0.35
CA PHE A 77 -4.74 -3.99 0.37
C PHE A 77 -6.10 -4.09 -0.33
N PHE A 78 -6.74 -5.25 -0.28
CA PHE A 78 -8.09 -5.47 -0.78
C PHE A 78 -8.77 -6.63 -0.06
N THR A 79 -10.11 -6.65 -0.08
CA THR A 79 -10.90 -7.70 0.59
C THR A 79 -11.40 -8.76 -0.39
N GLN A 80 -11.72 -9.93 0.15
CA GLN A 80 -12.48 -10.99 -0.50
C GLN A 80 -13.69 -11.32 0.39
N PRO A 81 -14.93 -11.07 -0.08
CA PRO A 81 -15.27 -10.47 -1.36
C PRO A 81 -14.82 -9.00 -1.47
N ALA A 82 -14.53 -8.55 -2.69
CA ALA A 82 -14.07 -7.20 -3.03
C ALA A 82 -15.18 -6.14 -2.87
N PHE A 83 -16.44 -6.55 -2.97
CA PHE A 83 -17.60 -5.71 -2.70
C PHE A 83 -18.78 -6.58 -2.26
N CYS A 84 -19.82 -5.96 -1.71
CA CYS A 84 -21.01 -6.68 -1.25
C CYS A 84 -21.65 -7.51 -2.39
N PRO A 85 -21.66 -8.85 -2.28
CA PRO A 85 -22.13 -9.72 -3.34
C PRO A 85 -23.65 -9.86 -3.31
N THR A 86 -24.26 -10.16 -4.47
CA THR A 86 -25.69 -10.46 -4.51
C THR A 86 -25.98 -11.81 -3.80
N PRO A 87 -26.94 -11.86 -2.85
CA PRO A 87 -27.34 -13.10 -2.19
C PRO A 87 -28.00 -14.11 -3.14
N GLY A 88 -27.81 -15.40 -2.85
CA GLY A 88 -28.43 -16.51 -3.58
C GLY A 88 -27.87 -16.75 -4.99
N ALA A 89 -28.59 -17.55 -5.79
CA ALA A 89 -28.17 -17.94 -7.14
C ALA A 89 -28.00 -16.75 -8.11
N ARG A 90 -28.56 -15.58 -7.78
CA ARG A 90 -28.42 -14.35 -8.58
C ARG A 90 -27.01 -13.76 -8.56
N GLY A 91 -26.21 -14.06 -7.53
CA GLY A 91 -24.80 -13.66 -7.48
C GLY A 91 -23.86 -14.66 -8.16
N ILE A 92 -24.38 -15.82 -8.58
CA ILE A 92 -23.61 -16.84 -9.29
C ILE A 92 -23.73 -16.55 -10.79
N VAL A 93 -22.63 -16.13 -11.41
CA VAL A 93 -22.57 -15.93 -12.85
C VAL A 93 -22.51 -17.31 -13.50
N ARG A 94 -23.62 -17.80 -14.07
CA ARG A 94 -23.62 -19.08 -14.79
C ARG A 94 -22.98 -18.89 -16.17
N SER A 95 -21.98 -19.73 -16.46
CA SER A 95 -21.27 -19.79 -17.74
C SER A 95 -22.20 -19.87 -18.96
N SER A 96 -23.40 -20.47 -18.81
CA SER A 96 -24.39 -20.63 -19.88
C SER A 96 -25.02 -19.35 -20.43
N GLU A 97 -24.92 -18.21 -19.72
CA GLU A 97 -25.50 -16.92 -20.13
C GLU A 97 -24.50 -16.01 -20.87
N LEU A 98 -23.21 -16.38 -20.88
CA LEU A 98 -22.14 -15.70 -21.58
C LEU A 98 -21.84 -16.46 -22.87
N LYS A 99 -22.46 -16.05 -23.99
CA LYS A 99 -22.03 -16.42 -25.35
C LYS A 99 -20.72 -15.70 -25.73
N ASP A 100 -19.74 -15.66 -24.84
CA ASP A 100 -18.40 -15.16 -25.16
C ASP A 100 -17.44 -16.35 -25.11
N ASP A 101 -16.68 -16.50 -26.20
CA ASP A 101 -15.79 -17.60 -26.58
C ASP A 101 -14.55 -17.78 -25.68
N LEU A 102 -14.59 -17.24 -24.45
CA LEU A 102 -13.50 -17.30 -23.47
C LEU A 102 -13.91 -18.29 -22.39
N SER A 103 -13.32 -19.48 -22.45
CA SER A 103 -13.49 -20.61 -21.51
C SER A 103 -12.97 -20.33 -20.09
N LEU A 104 -13.03 -19.09 -19.61
CA LEU A 104 -12.66 -18.72 -18.25
C LEU A 104 -13.87 -18.86 -17.35
N GLU A 105 -13.79 -19.78 -16.40
CA GLU A 105 -14.77 -19.88 -15.32
C GLU A 105 -14.74 -18.57 -14.53
N ARG A 106 -15.76 -17.72 -14.71
CA ARG A 106 -15.83 -16.47 -13.99
C ARG A 106 -16.12 -16.73 -12.51
N PRO A 107 -15.37 -16.09 -11.59
CA PRO A 107 -15.69 -16.19 -10.18
C PRO A 107 -17.06 -15.57 -9.90
N ARG A 108 -17.63 -15.95 -8.75
CA ARG A 108 -18.87 -15.36 -8.23
C ARG A 108 -18.74 -13.83 -8.19
N GLU A 109 -19.84 -13.12 -8.39
CA GLU A 109 -19.85 -11.65 -8.26
C GLU A 109 -19.23 -11.21 -6.92
N GLY A 110 -18.22 -10.34 -6.99
CA GLY A 110 -17.48 -9.85 -5.83
C GLY A 110 -16.31 -10.73 -5.38
N TRP A 111 -16.17 -11.95 -5.89
CA TRP A 111 -14.98 -12.78 -5.65
C TRP A 111 -13.93 -12.55 -6.73
N LEU A 112 -12.67 -12.63 -6.31
CA LEU A 112 -11.49 -12.56 -7.14
C LEU A 112 -10.80 -13.93 -7.19
N ASP A 113 -10.37 -14.37 -8.37
CA ASP A 113 -9.46 -15.48 -8.56
C ASP A 113 -8.04 -15.07 -8.16
N ILE A 114 -7.66 -15.41 -6.93
CA ILE A 114 -6.37 -15.03 -6.36
C ILE A 114 -5.20 -15.73 -7.06
N GLU A 115 -5.38 -16.96 -7.53
CA GLU A 115 -4.29 -17.69 -8.19
C GLU A 115 -4.01 -17.12 -9.59
N ALA A 116 -5.06 -16.79 -10.35
CA ALA A 116 -4.89 -16.09 -11.63
C ALA A 116 -4.23 -14.71 -11.43
N MET A 117 -4.58 -13.99 -10.37
CA MET A 117 -3.92 -12.72 -10.04
C MET A 117 -2.45 -12.91 -9.64
N ARG A 118 -2.11 -13.97 -8.91
CA ARG A 118 -0.71 -14.31 -8.56
C ARG A 118 0.09 -14.63 -9.81
N GLU A 119 -0.45 -15.45 -10.70
CA GLU A 119 0.19 -15.75 -11.99
C GLU A 119 0.46 -14.46 -12.78
N ALA A 120 -0.55 -13.61 -12.92
CA ALA A 120 -0.43 -12.33 -13.60
C ALA A 120 0.62 -11.41 -12.93
N ALA A 121 0.69 -11.42 -11.60
CA ALA A 121 1.65 -10.62 -10.84
C ALA A 121 3.10 -11.04 -11.11
N GLN A 122 3.37 -12.34 -11.28
CA GLN A 122 4.72 -12.85 -11.55
C GLN A 122 5.28 -12.32 -12.88
N TYR A 123 4.45 -12.07 -13.89
CA TYR A 123 4.90 -11.50 -15.16
C TYR A 123 5.46 -10.07 -15.03
N PHE A 124 5.17 -9.36 -13.93
CA PHE A 124 5.77 -8.04 -13.69
C PHE A 124 7.22 -8.11 -13.20
N VAL A 125 7.68 -9.24 -12.67
CA VAL A 125 9.03 -9.40 -12.12
C VAL A 125 10.06 -9.32 -13.25
N GLY A 126 11.17 -8.63 -13.00
CA GLY A 126 12.22 -8.35 -13.98
C GLY A 126 12.24 -6.91 -14.48
N SER A 127 12.97 -6.68 -15.56
CA SER A 127 13.15 -5.36 -16.18
C SER A 127 12.29 -5.23 -17.42
N HIS A 128 11.26 -4.38 -17.36
CA HIS A 128 10.28 -4.21 -18.45
C HIS A 128 9.97 -2.75 -18.71
N ASP A 129 9.44 -2.45 -19.90
CA ASP A 129 8.88 -1.14 -20.22
C ASP A 129 7.44 -1.03 -19.70
N PHE A 130 7.23 -0.20 -18.67
CA PHE A 130 5.96 -0.04 -17.99
C PHE A 130 5.11 1.12 -18.53
N ARG A 131 5.34 1.61 -19.77
CA ARG A 131 4.55 2.71 -20.35
C ARG A 131 3.05 2.41 -20.39
N ASN A 132 2.69 1.15 -20.64
CA ASN A 132 1.31 0.69 -20.68
C ASN A 132 0.70 0.51 -19.29
N PHE A 133 1.50 0.63 -18.23
CA PHE A 133 1.11 0.50 -16.83
C PHE A 133 1.37 1.77 -16.04
N CYS A 134 1.46 2.95 -16.66
CA CYS A 134 1.69 4.19 -15.91
C CYS A 134 0.87 5.34 -16.48
N LYS A 135 0.76 6.43 -15.70
CA LYS A 135 0.23 7.69 -16.22
C LYS A 135 1.38 8.48 -16.84
N VAL A 136 1.24 8.81 -18.12
CA VAL A 136 2.24 9.59 -18.86
C VAL A 136 2.13 11.05 -18.43
N ASP A 137 3.20 11.57 -17.81
CA ASP A 137 3.35 12.98 -17.48
C ASP A 137 4.18 13.68 -18.56
N THR A 138 3.50 14.34 -19.49
CA THR A 138 4.14 15.09 -20.58
C THR A 138 4.94 16.30 -20.07
N SER A 139 4.74 16.76 -18.82
CA SER A 139 5.55 17.85 -18.29
C SER A 139 6.98 17.39 -18.00
N LYS A 140 7.16 16.18 -17.48
CA LYS A 140 8.48 15.64 -17.11
C LYS A 140 9.30 15.14 -18.30
N GLN A 141 8.67 15.00 -19.48
CA GLN A 141 9.34 14.57 -20.72
C GLN A 141 10.18 13.31 -20.51
N ILE A 142 9.62 12.35 -19.78
CA ILE A 142 10.27 11.08 -19.49
C ILE A 142 10.35 10.29 -20.79
N THR A 143 11.56 9.81 -21.10
CA THR A 143 11.86 8.97 -22.27
C THR A 143 12.12 7.51 -21.87
N ASN A 144 12.53 7.27 -20.62
CA ASN A 144 12.81 5.94 -20.10
C ASN A 144 11.67 5.43 -19.19
N PHE A 145 10.92 4.45 -19.71
CA PHE A 145 9.83 3.75 -19.03
C PHE A 145 10.23 2.38 -18.49
N VAL A 146 11.51 2.00 -18.62
CA VAL A 146 12.01 0.74 -18.10
C VAL A 146 12.17 0.83 -16.59
N ARG A 147 11.59 -0.12 -15.85
CA ARG A 147 11.78 -0.26 -14.41
C ARG A 147 12.07 -1.72 -14.07
N ARG A 148 12.80 -1.93 -12.98
CA ARG A 148 13.12 -3.27 -12.47
C ARG A 148 12.27 -3.57 -11.24
N ILE A 149 11.39 -4.55 -11.37
CA ILE A 149 10.60 -5.12 -10.28
C ILE A 149 11.36 -6.32 -9.74
N LEU A 150 11.64 -6.30 -8.44
CA LEU A 150 12.39 -7.33 -7.74
C LEU A 150 11.46 -8.42 -7.20
N ARG A 151 10.25 -8.03 -6.79
CA ARG A 151 9.22 -8.93 -6.26
C ARG A 151 7.85 -8.38 -6.59
N ALA A 152 6.91 -9.25 -6.97
CA ALA A 152 5.50 -8.95 -7.10
C ALA A 152 4.71 -10.20 -6.70
N ASP A 153 3.85 -10.11 -5.69
CA ASP A 153 3.10 -11.27 -5.21
C ASP A 153 1.81 -10.85 -4.47
N ILE A 154 0.88 -11.79 -4.29
CA ILE A 154 -0.36 -11.59 -3.55
C ILE A 154 -0.45 -12.55 -2.37
N GLU A 155 -0.47 -11.99 -1.17
CA GLU A 155 -0.46 -12.73 0.07
C GLU A 155 -1.77 -12.51 0.83
N LEU A 156 -2.26 -13.58 1.48
CA LEU A 156 -3.32 -13.43 2.48
C LEU A 156 -2.74 -12.69 3.69
N VAL A 157 -3.41 -11.64 4.13
CA VAL A 157 -3.05 -10.94 5.36
C VAL A 157 -3.46 -11.84 6.51
N ASP A 158 -2.48 -12.47 7.15
CA ASP A 158 -2.70 -13.36 8.28
C ASP A 158 -3.34 -12.58 9.45
N PRO A 159 -4.57 -12.94 9.88
CA PRO A 159 -5.22 -12.31 11.03
C PRO A 159 -4.42 -12.49 12.33
N GLN A 160 -3.60 -13.55 12.46
CA GLN A 160 -2.81 -13.84 13.65
C GLN A 160 -1.54 -12.99 13.75
N ARG A 161 -1.01 -12.51 12.63
CA ARG A 161 -0.11 -11.34 12.61
C ARG A 161 -0.95 -10.07 12.79
N THR A 162 -1.72 -10.04 13.88
CA THR A 162 -2.57 -8.91 14.23
C THR A 162 -1.70 -7.67 14.44
N PRO A 163 -2.14 -6.46 14.07
CA PRO A 163 -1.43 -5.21 14.40
C PRO A 163 -1.10 -5.05 15.90
N LEU A 164 -1.78 -5.82 16.76
CA LEU A 164 -1.62 -5.83 18.21
C LEU A 164 -1.00 -7.12 18.77
N GLY A 165 -0.23 -7.87 17.98
CA GLY A 165 0.46 -9.07 18.48
C GLY A 165 1.27 -8.84 19.77
N PHE A 166 1.72 -7.60 20.02
CA PHE A 166 2.42 -7.24 21.25
C PHE A 166 1.58 -7.39 22.53
N VAL A 167 0.25 -7.31 22.46
CA VAL A 167 -0.66 -7.50 23.61
C VAL A 167 -0.80 -8.97 23.99
N GLN A 168 -0.38 -9.89 23.10
CA GLN A 168 -0.31 -11.32 23.40
C GLN A 168 0.99 -11.71 24.11
N MET A 169 1.90 -10.75 24.37
CA MET A 169 3.13 -11.02 25.10
C MET A 169 2.86 -11.25 26.60
N PRO A 170 3.67 -12.07 27.29
CA PRO A 170 3.44 -12.43 28.71
C PRO A 170 3.27 -11.25 29.67
N GLY A 171 3.79 -10.07 29.34
CA GLY A 171 3.66 -8.85 30.15
C GLY A 171 2.28 -8.18 30.12
N PHE A 172 1.39 -8.61 29.22
CA PHE A 172 0.02 -8.10 29.07
C PHE A 172 -1.05 -9.12 29.47
N GLU A 173 -0.65 -10.30 29.97
CA GLU A 173 -1.59 -11.29 30.47
C GLU A 173 -2.42 -10.68 31.62
N PRO A 174 -3.75 -10.91 31.64
CA PRO A 174 -4.57 -10.50 32.75
C PRO A 174 -3.99 -11.05 34.06
N PHE A 175 -4.00 -10.24 35.11
CA PHE A 175 -3.60 -10.68 36.45
C PHE A 175 -4.65 -11.64 37.00
N GLU A 176 -4.68 -12.88 36.49
CA GLU A 176 -5.51 -13.94 37.05
C GLU A 176 -4.78 -14.57 38.23
N ASN A 177 -5.52 -14.76 39.33
CA ASN A 177 -5.02 -15.32 40.58
C ASN A 177 -4.27 -16.66 40.36
N GLY A 178 -2.94 -16.60 40.28
CA GLY A 178 -2.04 -17.67 40.74
C GLY A 178 -2.04 -19.03 40.02
N SER A 179 -2.67 -19.20 38.86
CA SER A 179 -2.55 -20.45 38.08
C SER A 179 -1.84 -20.20 36.76
N ARG A 180 -0.58 -20.66 36.67
CA ARG A 180 0.17 -20.72 35.40
C ARG A 180 -0.46 -21.78 34.50
N ASN A 181 -1.42 -21.39 33.68
CA ASN A 181 -1.81 -22.20 32.52
C ASN A 181 -0.85 -21.91 31.37
N THR A 182 0.25 -22.65 31.30
CA THR A 182 1.01 -22.81 30.05
C THR A 182 0.22 -23.73 29.11
N GLY A 183 -0.90 -23.23 28.61
CA GLY A 183 -1.72 -23.91 27.62
C GLY A 183 -1.58 -23.18 26.30
N VAL A 184 -0.66 -23.63 25.45
CA VAL A 184 -0.71 -23.32 24.02
C VAL A 184 -2.07 -23.80 23.52
N PRO A 185 -2.87 -22.98 22.82
CA PRO A 185 -4.11 -23.46 22.23
C PRO A 185 -3.78 -24.45 21.10
N GLU A 186 -3.81 -25.74 21.40
CA GLU A 186 -3.77 -26.83 20.40
C GLU A 186 -5.12 -26.93 19.67
N ASN A 187 -5.42 -25.95 18.81
CA ASN A 187 -6.22 -26.06 17.57
C ASN A 187 -6.76 -24.67 17.19
N ILE A 188 -6.25 -24.11 16.09
CA ILE A 188 -6.67 -22.81 15.55
C ILE A 188 -7.46 -22.93 14.24
N ASN A 189 -8.18 -24.04 14.05
CA ASN A 189 -8.93 -24.26 12.80
C ASN A 189 -10.39 -23.76 12.83
N ASP A 190 -10.82 -23.08 13.89
CA ASP A 190 -12.18 -22.51 13.98
C ASP A 190 -12.20 -20.98 13.88
N ILE A 191 -11.31 -20.38 13.08
CA ILE A 191 -11.60 -19.05 12.54
C ILE A 191 -12.64 -19.25 11.45
N ASN A 192 -13.88 -18.86 11.74
CA ASN A 192 -15.04 -18.92 10.85
C ASN A 192 -14.61 -18.62 9.39
N PRO A 193 -14.63 -19.60 8.47
CA PRO A 193 -14.08 -19.46 7.11
C PRO A 193 -14.85 -18.45 6.23
N ALA A 194 -15.91 -17.85 6.78
CA ALA A 194 -16.77 -16.85 6.14
C ALA A 194 -16.42 -15.38 6.51
N ALA A 195 -15.44 -15.12 7.39
CA ALA A 195 -14.98 -13.76 7.64
C ALA A 195 -14.30 -13.18 6.39
N GLY A 196 -14.63 -11.94 6.01
CA GLY A 196 -14.06 -11.26 4.84
C GLY A 196 -12.53 -11.27 4.90
N LYS A 197 -11.91 -12.04 4.02
CA LYS A 197 -10.46 -12.20 3.99
C LYS A 197 -9.82 -10.92 3.45
N VAL A 198 -8.69 -10.52 4.00
CA VAL A 198 -7.91 -9.38 3.48
C VAL A 198 -6.68 -9.94 2.78
N TYR A 199 -6.41 -9.47 1.57
CA TYR A 199 -5.23 -9.80 0.80
C TYR A 199 -4.40 -8.54 0.57
N SER A 200 -3.11 -8.72 0.31
CA SER A 200 -2.20 -7.64 -0.06
C SER A 200 -1.42 -8.02 -1.31
N PHE A 201 -1.41 -7.13 -2.30
CA PHE A 201 -0.45 -7.17 -3.39
C PHE A 201 0.83 -6.46 -2.94
N THR A 202 1.90 -7.22 -2.75
CA THR A 202 3.21 -6.72 -2.35
C THR A 202 4.09 -6.56 -3.59
N VAL A 203 4.63 -5.36 -3.78
CA VAL A 203 5.55 -5.07 -4.90
C VAL A 203 6.79 -4.35 -4.43
N HIS A 204 7.94 -4.87 -4.84
CA HIS A 204 9.25 -4.32 -4.56
C HIS A 204 9.91 -3.91 -5.88
N GLY A 205 10.46 -2.72 -5.94
CA GLY A 205 11.14 -2.23 -7.13
C GLY A 205 12.22 -1.22 -6.78
N THR A 206 13.14 -1.04 -7.71
CA THR A 206 14.20 -0.02 -7.60
C THR A 206 13.61 1.39 -7.66
N ALA A 207 12.69 1.60 -8.60
CA ALA A 207 11.89 2.81 -8.75
C ALA A 207 10.58 2.50 -9.49
N PHE A 208 9.62 3.42 -9.40
CA PHE A 208 8.31 3.28 -10.05
C PHE A 208 7.98 4.53 -10.87
N LEU A 209 7.27 4.35 -11.98
CA LEU A 209 6.68 5.43 -12.76
C LEU A 209 5.45 6.01 -12.07
N TRP A 210 5.00 7.18 -12.54
CA TRP A 210 3.83 7.83 -11.99
C TRP A 210 2.59 6.93 -12.12
N HIS A 211 1.93 6.67 -10.99
CA HIS A 211 0.78 5.76 -10.89
C HIS A 211 1.03 4.29 -11.29
N GLN A 212 2.29 3.86 -11.41
CA GLN A 212 2.60 2.53 -11.97
C GLN A 212 1.88 1.39 -11.24
N ILE A 213 1.99 1.38 -9.91
CA ILE A 213 1.47 0.31 -9.06
C ILE A 213 -0.05 0.23 -9.14
N ARG A 214 -0.74 1.37 -9.11
CA ARG A 214 -2.21 1.40 -9.21
C ARG A 214 -2.72 0.90 -10.56
N HIS A 215 -1.94 1.12 -11.63
CA HIS A 215 -2.24 0.58 -12.95
C HIS A 215 -1.98 -0.93 -13.03
N MET A 216 -0.89 -1.42 -12.43
CA MET A 216 -0.63 -2.87 -12.29
C MET A 216 -1.79 -3.54 -11.55
N VAL A 217 -2.17 -3.03 -10.38
CA VAL A 217 -3.28 -3.54 -9.55
C VAL A 217 -4.62 -3.48 -10.30
N GLY A 218 -4.87 -2.42 -11.06
CA GLY A 218 -6.09 -2.31 -11.88
C GLY A 218 -6.22 -3.44 -12.89
N ILE A 219 -5.11 -3.85 -13.53
CA ILE A 219 -5.08 -5.00 -14.44
C ILE A 219 -5.25 -6.31 -13.69
N LEU A 220 -4.60 -6.45 -12.52
CA LEU A 220 -4.78 -7.63 -11.66
C LEU A 220 -6.25 -7.80 -11.25
N PHE A 221 -6.99 -6.73 -10.95
CA PHE A 221 -8.42 -6.84 -10.66
C PHE A 221 -9.24 -7.31 -11.86
N LEU A 222 -8.87 -6.94 -13.08
CA LEU A 222 -9.55 -7.46 -14.29
C LEU A 222 -9.30 -8.96 -14.47
N VAL A 223 -8.06 -9.41 -14.23
CA VAL A 223 -7.70 -10.83 -14.21
C VAL A 223 -8.45 -11.58 -13.12
N GLY A 224 -8.42 -11.06 -11.89
CA GLY A 224 -9.09 -11.66 -10.74
C GLY A 224 -10.61 -11.76 -10.92
N GLN A 225 -11.25 -10.87 -11.68
CA GLN A 225 -12.68 -10.97 -11.98
C GLN A 225 -13.00 -11.93 -13.14
N GLY A 226 -12.00 -12.59 -13.72
CA GLY A 226 -12.13 -13.45 -14.90
C GLY A 226 -12.53 -12.68 -16.17
N LEU A 227 -12.24 -11.37 -16.21
CA LEU A 227 -12.52 -10.51 -17.37
C LEU A 227 -11.37 -10.50 -18.38
N GLU A 228 -10.16 -10.77 -17.91
CA GLU A 228 -8.94 -10.88 -18.71
C GLU A 228 -8.14 -12.12 -18.29
N HIS A 229 -7.40 -12.71 -19.22
CA HIS A 229 -6.48 -13.81 -18.92
C HIS A 229 -5.16 -13.27 -18.33
N PRO A 230 -4.44 -13.99 -17.44
CA PRO A 230 -3.15 -13.56 -16.90
C PRO A 230 -2.11 -13.14 -17.96
N SER A 231 -2.17 -13.73 -19.16
CA SER A 231 -1.31 -13.39 -20.31
C SER A 231 -1.48 -11.96 -20.83
N ILE A 232 -2.52 -11.22 -20.40
CA ILE A 232 -2.67 -9.81 -20.75
C ILE A 232 -1.50 -8.96 -20.23
N VAL A 233 -0.88 -9.37 -19.13
CA VAL A 233 0.26 -8.65 -18.55
C VAL A 233 1.46 -8.65 -19.51
N PRO A 234 2.00 -9.81 -19.95
CA PRO A 234 3.09 -9.82 -20.92
C PRO A 234 2.72 -9.19 -22.26
N GLU A 235 1.46 -9.30 -22.71
CA GLU A 235 1.00 -8.62 -23.93
C GLU A 235 1.08 -7.10 -23.84
N LEU A 236 0.77 -6.53 -22.66
CA LEU A 236 0.86 -5.09 -22.42
C LEU A 236 2.28 -4.63 -22.10
N LEU A 237 3.16 -5.49 -21.56
CA LEU A 237 4.58 -5.19 -21.39
C LEU A 237 5.34 -5.20 -22.73
N ASP A 238 4.85 -5.96 -23.71
CA ASP A 238 5.39 -5.98 -25.08
C ASP A 238 4.98 -4.74 -25.88
N VAL A 239 5.79 -3.69 -25.76
CA VAL A 239 5.61 -2.42 -26.47
C VAL A 239 5.73 -2.57 -27.99
N THR A 240 6.42 -3.59 -28.49
CA THR A 240 6.55 -3.80 -29.94
C THR A 240 5.22 -4.23 -30.56
N LYS A 241 4.46 -5.06 -29.83
CA LYS A 241 3.11 -5.47 -30.22
C LYS A 241 2.05 -4.45 -29.85
N ASN A 242 2.18 -3.84 -28.67
CA ASN A 242 1.23 -2.88 -28.13
C ASN A 242 1.90 -1.55 -27.79
N PRO A 243 2.26 -0.74 -28.80
CA PRO A 243 2.95 0.54 -28.57
C PRO A 243 2.04 1.60 -27.93
N ARG A 244 0.72 1.41 -27.99
CA ARG A 244 -0.29 2.33 -27.48
C ARG A 244 -1.08 1.68 -26.35
N ARG A 245 -1.13 2.35 -25.21
CA ARG A 245 -1.85 1.88 -24.03
C ARG A 245 -3.36 1.85 -24.27
N PRO A 246 -4.07 0.73 -24.02
CA PRO A 246 -5.53 0.71 -24.05
C PRO A 246 -6.12 1.57 -22.92
N VAL A 247 -7.35 2.05 -23.11
CA VAL A 247 -8.06 2.80 -22.06
C VAL A 247 -8.61 1.82 -21.02
N TYR A 248 -8.15 1.95 -19.78
CA TYR A 248 -8.66 1.21 -18.63
C TYR A 248 -8.60 2.04 -17.35
N GLU A 249 -9.39 1.61 -16.36
CA GLU A 249 -9.46 2.27 -15.07
C GLU A 249 -8.31 1.82 -14.17
N MET A 250 -7.64 2.80 -13.56
CA MET A 250 -6.61 2.57 -12.57
C MET A 250 -7.24 2.26 -11.20
N ALA A 251 -6.59 1.43 -10.40
CA ALA A 251 -7.06 1.13 -9.05
C ALA A 251 -7.18 2.38 -8.15
N SER A 252 -8.02 2.33 -7.12
CA SER A 252 -8.11 3.36 -6.07
C SER A 252 -6.74 3.66 -5.45
N ASP A 253 -6.55 4.85 -4.86
CA ASP A 253 -5.33 5.19 -4.10
C ASP A 253 -5.44 4.78 -2.63
N SER A 254 -6.65 4.82 -2.07
CA SER A 254 -6.91 4.66 -0.64
C SER A 254 -6.14 3.50 0.03
N PRO A 255 -6.10 2.27 -0.53
CA PRO A 255 -5.43 1.15 0.13
C PRO A 255 -3.96 0.93 -0.32
N LEU A 256 -3.36 1.87 -1.04
CA LEU A 256 -1.96 1.80 -1.45
C LEU A 256 -1.06 2.43 -0.38
N VAL A 257 -0.13 1.64 0.15
CA VAL A 257 0.80 2.05 1.21
C VAL A 257 2.24 1.91 0.71
N LEU A 258 3.03 2.97 0.85
CA LEU A 258 4.48 2.86 0.82
C LEU A 258 4.89 2.17 2.14
N TRP A 259 5.32 0.92 2.03
CA TRP A 259 5.59 0.09 3.19
C TRP A 259 6.99 0.32 3.74
N ASP A 260 7.97 0.47 2.86
CA ASP A 260 9.37 0.54 3.25
C ASP A 260 10.26 1.17 2.17
N CYS A 261 11.36 1.78 2.58
CA CYS A 261 12.43 2.31 1.73
C CYS A 261 13.76 1.77 2.25
N ILE A 262 14.46 0.98 1.43
CA ILE A 262 15.71 0.35 1.83
C ILE A 262 16.90 1.24 1.46
N PHE A 263 17.74 1.50 2.45
CA PHE A 263 18.99 2.26 2.35
C PHE A 263 20.15 1.33 2.74
N GLY A 264 20.75 0.64 1.76
CA GLY A 264 21.77 -0.40 1.99
C GLY A 264 21.79 -1.42 0.84
N GLU A 265 22.67 -2.42 0.89
CA GLU A 265 22.78 -3.45 -0.16
C GLU A 265 21.65 -4.50 -0.08
N GLU A 266 21.30 -4.98 1.11
CA GLU A 266 20.29 -6.05 1.29
C GLU A 266 19.21 -5.73 2.35
N GLU A 267 19.59 -5.06 3.45
CA GLU A 267 18.70 -4.60 4.52
C GLU A 267 18.95 -3.12 4.82
N ASP A 268 18.10 -2.49 5.62
CA ASP A 268 18.28 -1.09 6.00
C ASP A 268 19.48 -0.96 6.96
N GLU A 269 20.58 -0.40 6.47
CA GLU A 269 21.88 -0.33 7.17
C GLU A 269 21.98 0.89 8.10
N LEU A 270 20.96 1.74 8.12
CA LEU A 270 20.97 2.95 8.93
C LEU A 270 20.74 2.64 10.42
N ASP A 271 21.51 3.29 11.30
CA ASP A 271 21.33 3.19 12.75
C ASP A 271 20.13 4.05 13.18
N TRP A 272 18.94 3.44 13.18
CA TRP A 272 17.71 4.09 13.61
C TRP A 272 17.58 4.10 15.13
N VAL A 273 17.38 5.30 15.68
CA VAL A 273 17.05 5.54 17.09
C VAL A 273 15.53 5.68 17.21
N TYR A 274 14.93 4.81 18.02
CA TYR A 274 13.49 4.71 18.24
C TYR A 274 13.05 5.34 19.58
N PRO A 275 11.75 5.60 19.79
CA PRO A 275 11.23 6.02 21.08
C PRO A 275 11.54 4.98 22.15
N GLY A 276 12.09 5.44 23.27
CA GLY A 276 12.48 4.57 24.38
C GLY A 276 13.77 3.77 24.15
N ASP A 277 14.56 4.13 23.13
CA ASP A 277 15.90 3.59 22.96
C ASP A 277 16.75 3.87 24.23
N PRO A 278 17.33 2.84 24.87
CA PRO A 278 18.13 3.00 26.08
C PRO A 278 19.27 4.01 25.95
N ARG A 279 19.80 4.20 24.74
CA ARG A 279 20.89 5.15 24.44
C ARG A 279 20.48 6.60 24.68
N THR A 280 19.19 6.91 24.64
CA THR A 280 18.65 8.27 24.85
C THR A 280 18.40 8.62 26.33
N LEU A 281 18.45 7.63 27.23
CA LEU A 281 18.08 7.82 28.63
C LEU A 281 19.28 8.29 29.48
N LYS A 282 19.40 9.60 29.74
CA LYS A 282 20.44 10.16 30.62
C LYS A 282 20.30 9.77 32.10
N SER A 283 19.12 9.32 32.54
CA SER A 283 18.86 8.82 33.90
C SER A 283 17.61 7.93 33.90
N PRO A 284 17.60 6.77 34.59
CA PRO A 284 16.41 5.92 34.71
C PRO A 284 15.43 6.53 35.72
N SER A 285 14.93 7.73 35.46
CA SER A 285 13.88 8.33 36.28
C SER A 285 12.54 7.75 35.86
N ARG A 286 11.99 6.92 36.75
CA ARG A 286 10.61 6.40 36.70
C ARG A 286 9.62 7.50 36.29
N ARG A 287 9.11 7.47 35.04
CA ARG A 287 7.69 7.73 34.74
C ARG A 287 7.29 7.62 33.28
N THR A 288 8.19 7.70 32.30
CA THR A 288 7.81 7.61 30.89
C THR A 288 8.96 7.09 30.05
N ASP A 289 8.85 5.87 29.53
CA ASP A 289 9.87 5.25 28.69
C ASP A 289 9.82 5.78 27.24
N GLY A 290 9.09 6.87 26.96
CA GLY A 290 8.89 7.46 25.62
C GLY A 290 8.06 6.59 24.66
N ASN A 291 8.21 5.27 24.76
CA ASN A 291 7.49 4.26 24.01
C ASN A 291 6.17 3.89 24.71
N PHE A 292 6.25 3.56 26.01
CA PHE A 292 5.11 3.14 26.86
C PHE A 292 4.87 4.12 28.02
N GLY A 293 3.62 4.21 28.49
CA GLY A 293 3.19 5.08 29.58
C GLY A 293 2.45 6.33 29.12
N GLN A 294 2.03 7.17 30.08
CA GLN A 294 1.20 8.35 29.82
C GLN A 294 1.91 9.33 28.88
N GLY A 295 1.36 9.55 27.69
CA GLY A 295 1.96 10.40 26.65
C GLY A 295 3.07 9.72 25.83
N GLY A 296 3.17 8.39 25.89
CA GLY A 296 4.05 7.60 25.04
C GLY A 296 3.44 7.31 23.66
N LEU A 297 4.28 7.07 22.66
CA LEU A 297 3.84 6.85 21.28
C LEU A 297 2.87 5.67 21.12
N VAL A 298 3.06 4.59 21.90
CA VAL A 298 2.17 3.41 21.84
C VAL A 298 0.76 3.75 22.32
N GLU A 299 0.60 4.62 23.32
CA GLU A 299 -0.72 5.01 23.84
C GLU A 299 -1.50 5.84 22.80
N ASP A 300 -0.81 6.75 22.12
CA ASP A 300 -1.38 7.54 21.02
C ASP A 300 -1.84 6.63 19.87
N LEU A 301 -0.96 5.73 19.41
CA LEU A 301 -1.27 4.78 18.33
C LEU A 301 -2.37 3.80 18.74
N TRP A 302 -2.41 3.39 20.01
CA TRP A 302 -3.49 2.58 20.56
C TRP A 302 -4.83 3.32 20.51
N THR A 303 -4.85 4.60 20.87
CA THR A 303 -6.06 5.42 20.85
C THR A 303 -6.61 5.53 19.42
N LEU A 304 -5.73 5.81 18.46
CA LEU A 304 -6.09 5.86 17.03
C LEU A 304 -6.59 4.50 16.53
N TRP A 305 -5.86 3.41 16.81
CA TRP A 305 -6.27 2.06 16.45
C TRP A 305 -7.64 1.70 17.05
N ARG A 306 -7.84 1.98 18.35
CA ARG A 306 -9.08 1.69 19.06
C ARG A 306 -10.25 2.45 18.44
N ASN A 307 -10.06 3.72 18.11
CA ASN A 307 -11.07 4.52 17.42
C ASN A 307 -11.51 3.85 16.10
N ARG A 308 -10.54 3.51 15.23
CA ARG A 308 -10.82 2.81 13.97
C ARG A 308 -11.43 1.43 14.15
N LYS A 309 -11.02 0.72 15.20
CA LYS A 309 -11.58 -0.60 15.52
C LYS A 309 -13.04 -0.51 15.95
N ILE A 310 -13.40 0.51 16.73
CA ILE A 310 -14.80 0.77 17.10
C ILE A 310 -15.61 1.14 15.85
N ASP A 311 -15.10 1.99 14.97
CA ASP A 311 -15.77 2.33 13.70
C ASP A 311 -16.02 1.08 12.84
N GLU A 312 -15.01 0.21 12.70
CA GLU A 312 -15.12 -1.09 11.99
C GLU A 312 -16.23 -1.96 12.59
N LEU A 313 -16.27 -2.10 13.92
CA LEU A 313 -17.28 -2.89 14.62
C LEU A 313 -18.69 -2.30 14.47
N LEU A 314 -18.85 -0.98 14.59
CA LEU A 314 -20.13 -0.31 14.42
C LEU A 314 -20.65 -0.44 12.98
N ALA A 315 -19.77 -0.27 11.98
CA ALA A 315 -20.12 -0.49 10.59
C ALA A 315 -20.49 -1.95 10.31
N GLY A 316 -19.74 -2.91 10.86
CA GLY A 316 -20.01 -4.34 10.73
C GLY A 316 -21.34 -4.77 11.35
N THR A 317 -21.65 -4.30 12.56
CA THR A 317 -22.92 -4.60 13.25
C THR A 317 -24.13 -4.00 12.52
N LEU A 318 -24.00 -2.79 11.96
CA LEU A 318 -25.03 -2.19 11.10
C LEU A 318 -25.26 -3.02 9.84
N LEU A 319 -24.19 -3.46 9.18
CA LEU A 319 -24.25 -4.30 7.98
C LEU A 319 -24.94 -5.63 8.28
N GLU A 320 -24.56 -6.30 9.37
CA GLU A 320 -25.16 -7.55 9.81
C GLU A 320 -26.66 -7.38 10.13
N SER A 321 -27.02 -6.33 10.87
CA SER A 321 -28.43 -6.03 11.19
C SER A 321 -29.29 -5.88 9.93
N MET A 322 -28.78 -5.18 8.92
CA MET A 322 -29.49 -5.00 7.64
C MET A 322 -29.53 -6.29 6.82
N ALA A 323 -28.44 -7.08 6.79
CA ALA A 323 -28.41 -8.36 6.11
C ALA A 323 -29.45 -9.33 6.69
N ASN A 324 -29.56 -9.41 8.01
CA ASN A 324 -30.52 -10.27 8.71
C ASN A 324 -31.97 -9.84 8.46
N ARG A 325 -32.26 -8.52 8.48
CA ARG A 325 -33.59 -7.99 8.12
C ARG A 325 -33.95 -8.33 6.67
N GLY A 326 -33.00 -8.18 5.74
CA GLY A 326 -33.21 -8.50 4.33
C GLY A 326 -33.54 -9.99 4.11
N GLN A 327 -32.85 -10.89 4.81
CA GLN A 327 -33.14 -12.32 4.76
C GLN A 327 -34.53 -12.66 5.34
N SER A 328 -34.90 -12.04 6.46
CA SER A 328 -36.23 -12.23 7.07
C SER A 328 -37.37 -11.78 6.13
N ILE A 329 -37.22 -10.63 5.46
CA ILE A 329 -38.19 -10.14 4.46
C ILE A 329 -38.26 -11.11 3.27
N ALA A 330 -37.12 -11.59 2.77
CA ALA A 330 -37.08 -12.55 1.68
C ALA A 330 -37.77 -13.88 2.06
N ALA A 331 -37.54 -14.38 3.27
CA ALA A 331 -38.17 -15.60 3.79
C ALA A 331 -39.69 -15.42 3.98
N SER A 332 -40.15 -14.26 4.45
CA SER A 332 -41.59 -13.97 4.61
C SER A 332 -42.36 -13.83 3.30
N LYS A 333 -41.65 -13.56 2.18
CA LYS A 333 -42.27 -13.37 0.86
C LYS A 333 -42.57 -14.65 0.11
N GLY A 334 -42.24 -15.84 0.67
CA GLY A 334 -42.66 -17.14 0.14
C GLY A 334 -42.42 -17.28 -1.37
N ASP A 335 -41.18 -17.58 -1.77
CA ASP A 335 -40.80 -17.75 -3.18
C ASP A 335 -41.32 -19.10 -3.76
N ASP A 336 -42.63 -19.35 -3.64
CA ASP A 336 -43.36 -20.52 -4.15
C ASP A 336 -44.14 -20.21 -5.45
N HIS A 337 -43.95 -19.03 -6.06
CA HIS A 337 -44.50 -18.73 -7.38
C HIS A 337 -43.40 -18.37 -8.39
N PRO A 338 -43.24 -19.15 -9.49
CA PRO A 338 -42.43 -18.77 -10.63
C PRO A 338 -43.21 -17.70 -11.41
N SER A 339 -43.29 -16.49 -10.86
CA SER A 339 -43.85 -15.38 -11.62
C SER A 339 -42.87 -15.03 -12.74
N ASN A 340 -43.38 -15.16 -13.96
CA ASN A 340 -42.76 -14.86 -15.24
C ASN A 340 -42.47 -13.35 -15.42
N GLN A 341 -42.10 -12.64 -14.35
CA GLN A 341 -41.50 -11.33 -14.47
C GLN A 341 -40.09 -11.55 -14.98
N VAL A 342 -39.89 -11.18 -16.25
CA VAL A 342 -38.59 -11.06 -16.91
C VAL A 342 -37.58 -10.52 -15.91
N GLN A 343 -36.79 -11.43 -15.32
CA GLN A 343 -35.86 -11.11 -14.25
C GLN A 343 -34.84 -10.16 -14.84
N ALA A 344 -34.89 -8.89 -14.42
CA ALA A 344 -33.97 -7.88 -14.90
C ALA A 344 -32.54 -8.33 -14.58
N VAL A 345 -31.84 -8.81 -15.61
CA VAL A 345 -30.43 -9.16 -15.56
C VAL A 345 -29.69 -7.91 -15.08
N ARG A 346 -29.19 -7.94 -13.85
CA ARG A 346 -28.41 -6.82 -13.31
C ARG A 346 -27.13 -6.71 -14.12
N SER A 347 -26.77 -5.49 -14.48
CA SER A 347 -25.54 -5.21 -15.19
C SER A 347 -24.34 -5.70 -14.38
N PRO A 348 -23.38 -6.42 -15.00
CA PRO A 348 -22.18 -6.87 -14.30
C PRO A 348 -21.42 -5.67 -13.72
N ARG A 349 -20.75 -5.88 -12.58
CA ARG A 349 -20.00 -4.84 -11.88
C ARG A 349 -18.50 -5.10 -12.02
N VAL A 350 -17.73 -4.05 -12.20
CA VAL A 350 -16.26 -4.09 -12.18
C VAL A 350 -15.75 -3.44 -10.90
N PHE A 351 -14.88 -4.16 -10.22
CA PHE A 351 -14.10 -3.69 -9.08
C PHE A 351 -12.77 -3.10 -9.55
N SER A 352 -12.49 -1.89 -9.08
CA SER A 352 -11.26 -1.14 -9.35
C SER A 352 -10.55 -0.77 -8.04
N GLY A 353 -10.71 -1.56 -6.97
CA GLY A 353 -9.99 -1.36 -5.70
C GLY A 353 -10.55 -0.30 -4.76
N GLY A 354 -11.69 0.32 -5.08
CA GLY A 354 -12.42 1.22 -4.17
C GLY A 354 -13.63 0.53 -3.53
N ASP A 355 -14.39 1.22 -2.69
CA ASP A 355 -15.41 0.61 -1.82
C ASP A 355 -16.61 -0.03 -2.55
N ASN A 356 -16.77 0.26 -3.85
CA ASN A 356 -17.93 -0.14 -4.64
C ASN A 356 -17.53 -0.72 -6.00
N GLY A 357 -18.18 -1.81 -6.41
CA GLY A 357 -18.18 -2.26 -7.81
C GLY A 357 -19.04 -1.35 -8.68
N LYS A 358 -18.51 -0.92 -9.84
CA LYS A 358 -19.20 -0.02 -10.79
C LYS A 358 -19.98 -0.84 -11.81
N PRO A 359 -21.27 -0.55 -12.07
CA PRO A 359 -22.02 -1.25 -13.11
C PRO A 359 -21.40 -0.91 -14.47
N ILE A 360 -21.20 -1.94 -15.29
CA ILE A 360 -20.76 -1.81 -16.67
C ILE A 360 -21.75 -2.51 -17.60
N GLY A 361 -21.79 -2.07 -18.86
CA GLY A 361 -22.50 -2.80 -19.91
C GLY A 361 -21.77 -4.08 -20.29
N LYS A 362 -21.80 -4.45 -21.58
CA LYS A 362 -20.98 -5.55 -22.09
C LYS A 362 -19.49 -5.21 -21.89
N TYR A 363 -18.76 -6.11 -21.23
CA TYR A 363 -17.32 -5.97 -21.08
C TYR A 363 -16.63 -6.05 -22.45
N VAL A 364 -15.70 -5.14 -22.71
CA VAL A 364 -14.85 -5.15 -23.91
C VAL A 364 -13.42 -5.49 -23.48
N PRO A 365 -12.81 -6.56 -24.03
CA PRO A 365 -11.42 -6.92 -23.73
C PRO A 365 -10.44 -5.78 -24.00
N LEU A 366 -9.42 -5.64 -23.17
CA LEU A 366 -8.47 -4.52 -23.15
C LEU A 366 -7.82 -4.27 -24.52
N LEU A 367 -7.37 -5.33 -25.19
CA LEU A 367 -6.72 -5.20 -26.51
C LEU A 367 -7.65 -4.65 -27.60
N ASN A 368 -8.97 -4.81 -27.42
CA ASN A 368 -10.00 -4.34 -28.34
C ASN A 368 -10.52 -2.94 -28.01
N ARG A 369 -10.05 -2.32 -26.91
CA ARG A 369 -10.47 -0.97 -26.53
C ARG A 369 -9.75 0.11 -27.33
N THR A 370 -10.31 1.31 -27.31
CA THR A 370 -9.64 2.52 -27.78
C THR A 370 -8.29 2.64 -27.09
N LYS A 371 -7.24 2.85 -27.89
CA LYS A 371 -5.87 3.04 -27.41
C LYS A 371 -5.55 4.55 -27.37
N LEU A 372 -4.74 4.95 -26.39
CA LEU A 372 -4.23 6.31 -26.28
C LEU A 372 -3.23 6.62 -27.40
N ASP A 373 -2.93 7.90 -27.58
CA ASP A 373 -1.88 8.34 -28.50
C ASP A 373 -0.50 7.83 -28.06
N LEU A 374 0.46 7.81 -28.99
CA LEU A 374 1.85 7.49 -28.68
C LEU A 374 2.43 8.50 -27.69
N VAL A 375 3.28 8.02 -26.80
CA VAL A 375 3.94 8.84 -25.77
C VAL A 375 4.78 9.92 -26.42
N GLU A 376 5.49 9.56 -27.49
CA GLU A 376 6.33 10.42 -28.29
C GLU A 376 5.51 11.57 -28.90
N ASP A 377 4.33 11.27 -29.45
CA ASP A 377 3.42 12.27 -30.01
C ASP A 377 2.81 13.18 -28.93
N MET A 378 2.51 12.63 -27.75
CA MET A 378 2.03 13.41 -26.61
C MET A 378 3.10 14.38 -26.12
N ASN A 379 4.34 13.92 -25.99
CA ASN A 379 5.48 14.71 -25.57
C ASN A 379 5.80 15.81 -26.60
N ALA A 380 5.84 15.49 -27.90
CA ALA A 380 6.10 16.44 -28.97
C ALA A 380 5.03 17.55 -29.04
N ARG A 381 3.75 17.19 -28.89
CA ARG A 381 2.64 18.15 -28.83
C ARG A 381 2.75 19.06 -27.60
N TYR A 382 3.17 18.54 -26.45
CA TYR A 382 3.37 19.35 -25.24
C TYR A 382 4.50 20.37 -25.42
N LEU A 383 5.64 19.93 -25.96
CA LEU A 383 6.79 20.80 -26.23
C LEU A 383 6.44 21.93 -27.20
N SER A 384 5.71 21.60 -28.27
CA SER A 384 5.26 22.56 -29.27
C SER A 384 4.38 23.67 -28.67
N LYS A 385 3.64 23.38 -27.58
CA LYS A 385 2.76 24.34 -26.91
C LYS A 385 3.47 25.24 -25.88
N LYS A 386 4.54 24.77 -25.24
CA LYS A 386 5.19 25.47 -24.10
C LYS A 386 6.38 26.36 -24.48
N GLY A 387 6.96 26.17 -25.68
CA GLY A 387 8.02 27.03 -26.23
C GLY A 387 9.43 26.82 -25.63
N HIS A 388 10.44 27.52 -26.18
CA HIS A 388 11.87 27.30 -25.93
C HIS A 388 12.35 27.45 -24.47
N LYS A 389 11.75 28.32 -23.66
CA LYS A 389 12.17 28.50 -22.24
C LYS A 389 11.93 27.25 -21.38
N TYR A 390 11.00 26.38 -21.78
CA TYR A 390 10.74 25.13 -21.09
C TYR A 390 11.83 24.08 -21.37
N TRP A 391 12.52 24.19 -22.51
CA TRP A 391 13.53 23.24 -22.97
C TRP A 391 14.70 23.12 -21.99
N ASN A 392 15.20 24.24 -21.46
CA ASN A 392 16.32 24.24 -20.52
C ASN A 392 15.98 23.52 -19.21
N LYS A 393 14.76 23.71 -18.68
CA LYS A 393 14.32 23.01 -17.45
C LYS A 393 14.16 21.50 -17.65
N VAL A 394 13.72 21.10 -18.84
CA VAL A 394 13.60 19.67 -19.18
C VAL A 394 14.98 19.03 -19.29
N LEU A 395 15.93 19.71 -19.95
CA LEU A 395 17.30 19.23 -20.06
C LEU A 395 17.97 19.08 -18.68
N GLU A 396 17.84 20.09 -17.81
CA GLU A 396 18.36 20.03 -16.44
C GLU A 396 17.79 18.81 -15.69
N TYR A 397 16.47 18.60 -15.77
CA TYR A 397 15.82 17.44 -15.15
C TYR A 397 16.31 16.10 -15.71
N GLN A 398 16.46 15.99 -17.03
CA GLN A 398 16.96 14.77 -17.67
C GLN A 398 18.42 14.50 -17.32
N GLU A 399 19.24 15.54 -17.20
CA GLU A 399 20.65 15.42 -16.82
C GLU A 399 20.80 14.98 -15.36
N GLU A 400 19.96 15.49 -14.45
CA GLU A 400 19.86 14.98 -13.07
C GLU A 400 19.46 13.50 -13.03
N GLN A 401 18.46 13.09 -13.81
CA GLN A 401 18.08 11.67 -13.90
C GLN A 401 19.21 10.79 -14.46
N ARG A 402 20.00 11.31 -15.41
CA ARG A 402 21.11 10.57 -16.01
C ARG A 402 22.28 10.39 -15.04
N LYS A 403 22.64 11.43 -14.27
CA LYS A 403 23.65 11.33 -13.22
C LYS A 403 23.23 10.32 -12.15
N ALA A 404 21.99 10.41 -11.67
CA ALA A 404 21.44 9.48 -10.70
C ALA A 404 21.38 8.02 -11.19
N ALA A 405 21.29 7.78 -12.50
CA ALA A 405 21.33 6.44 -13.07
C ALA A 405 22.75 5.87 -13.21
N LEU A 406 23.76 6.73 -13.39
CA LEU A 406 25.17 6.33 -13.53
C LEU A 406 25.84 6.06 -12.18
N ASP A 407 25.40 6.73 -11.11
CA ASP A 407 25.93 6.52 -9.74
C ASP A 407 25.26 5.32 -9.03
N GLY A 408 24.30 4.65 -9.70
CA GLY A 408 23.49 3.55 -9.15
C GLY A 408 23.71 2.18 -9.78
N GLU A 409 24.57 2.06 -10.80
CA GLU A 409 25.16 0.80 -11.30
C GLU A 409 26.41 0.45 -10.49
#